data_AF-W1NKQ9-F1
#
_entry.id   AF-W1NKQ9-F1
#
_cell.length_a   1.000
_cell.length_b   1.000
_cell.length_c   1.000
_cell.angle_alpha   90.00
_cell.angle_beta   90.00
_cell.angle_gamma   90.00
#
_symmetry.space_group_name_H-M   'P 1'
#
loop_
_entity.id
_entity.type
_entity.pdbx_description
1 polymer ?
#
loop_
_entity_poly.entity_id
_entity_poly.type
_entity_poly.pdbx_seq_one_letter_code
_entity_poly.pdbx_strand_id
1 'polypeptide(L)'
;MVGPVFLKLCYSQRPTYPPSYMMNDGDELLADLVVPTLSNYNYGQAGRAIGFNGINNPDAVATDAVTSFKTAFWFWMTPQSPKPSAHDIITCLWTPSAADRSAGRVPGYGVITNIINGGLECGHGSDDRVADRIGFYKRYCDLMGVPYGDNLDCYNQRPYNG
;
A
#
# COMPACT_ATOMS: atom_id res chain seq x y z
N MET A 1 3.09 7.11 22.22
CA MET A 1 3.23 8.00 21.05
C MET A 1 3.38 7.12 19.84
N VAL A 2 2.27 6.83 19.16
CA VAL A 2 2.22 5.98 17.96
C VAL A 2 2.13 6.96 16.79
N GLY A 3 3.27 7.25 16.16
CA GLY A 3 3.38 8.28 15.13
C GLY A 3 2.94 7.74 13.76
N PRO A 4 1.92 8.32 13.11
CA PRO A 4 1.63 8.05 11.72
C PRO A 4 2.40 9.05 10.85
N VAL A 5 3.51 8.62 10.25
CA VAL A 5 4.16 9.35 9.15
C VAL A 5 4.63 8.32 8.13
N PHE A 6 3.71 7.84 7.30
CA PHE A 6 4.05 7.21 6.04
C PHE A 6 3.91 8.25 4.91
N LEU A 7 5.04 8.87 4.54
CA LEU A 7 5.52 9.08 3.16
C LEU A 7 5.32 10.43 2.43
N LYS A 8 6.07 11.49 2.82
CA LYS A 8 6.66 12.58 1.98
C LYS A 8 6.29 14.00 2.46
N LEU A 9 7.12 14.53 3.37
CA LEU A 9 7.45 15.96 3.39
C LEU A 9 8.82 16.14 2.71
N CYS A 10 8.92 17.21 1.91
CA CYS A 10 10.06 17.72 1.13
C CYS A 10 10.21 17.18 -0.32
N TYR A 11 9.60 17.82 -1.32
CA TYR A 11 10.20 18.90 -2.13
C TYR A 11 9.18 19.40 -3.19
N SER A 12 9.11 20.72 -3.33
CA SER A 12 8.26 21.49 -4.25
C SER A 12 8.71 21.32 -5.71
N GLN A 13 7.81 20.91 -6.62
CA GLN A 13 7.50 21.59 -7.89
C GLN A 13 6.45 20.79 -8.72
N ARG A 14 5.35 21.46 -9.06
CA ARG A 14 4.16 20.95 -9.79
C ARG A 14 4.38 20.86 -11.31
N PRO A 15 3.48 20.15 -12.03
CA PRO A 15 2.68 20.81 -13.07
C PRO A 15 1.18 20.86 -12.71
N THR A 16 0.50 21.83 -13.30
CA THR A 16 -0.77 22.45 -12.90
C THR A 16 -2.03 21.61 -13.07
N TYR A 17 -2.87 21.55 -12.02
CA TYR A 17 -4.32 21.30 -12.07
C TYR A 17 -5.08 22.39 -11.28
N PRO A 18 -6.35 22.71 -11.63
CA PRO A 18 -7.04 23.94 -11.23
C PRO A 18 -7.40 24.03 -9.73
N PRO A 19 -7.68 25.24 -9.20
CA PRO A 19 -7.67 25.50 -7.77
C PRO A 19 -9.05 25.30 -7.13
N SER A 20 -9.24 24.18 -6.43
CA SER A 20 -10.19 24.10 -5.32
C SER A 20 -9.79 22.96 -4.39
N TYR A 21 -9.66 23.27 -3.10
CA TYR A 21 -9.33 22.39 -1.97
C TYR A 21 -7.82 22.17 -1.74
N MET A 22 -7.25 23.04 -0.89
CA MET A 22 -6.05 22.71 -0.13
C MET A 22 -6.44 21.60 0.86
N MET A 23 -6.19 20.34 0.51
CA MET A 23 -6.12 19.24 1.48
C MET A 23 -4.66 19.08 1.89
N ASN A 24 -4.40 18.77 3.15
CA ASN A 24 -3.04 18.75 3.67
C ASN A 24 -2.28 17.56 3.07
N ASP A 25 -0.96 17.65 2.94
CA ASP A 25 -0.09 16.65 2.28
C ASP A 25 -0.29 15.18 2.78
N GLY A 26 -0.88 14.97 3.95
CA GLY A 26 -1.24 13.64 4.47
C GLY A 26 -2.49 13.00 3.83
N ASP A 27 -3.38 13.79 3.26
CA ASP A 27 -4.66 13.35 2.67
C ASP A 27 -4.46 12.83 1.22
N GLU A 28 -3.42 13.31 0.53
CA GLU A 28 -3.11 12.95 -0.87
C GLU A 28 -2.48 11.54 -0.99
N LEU A 29 -1.70 11.10 0.00
CA LEU A 29 -1.05 9.76 -0.02
C LEU A 29 -2.02 8.60 0.27
N LEU A 30 -2.99 8.82 1.15
CA LEU A 30 -4.10 7.88 1.34
C LEU A 30 -4.97 7.84 0.07
N ALA A 31 -5.10 8.99 -0.61
CA ALA A 31 -5.78 9.08 -1.90
C ALA A 31 -5.00 8.46 -3.08
N ASP A 32 -3.69 8.22 -2.98
CA ASP A 32 -2.90 7.60 -4.06
C ASP A 32 -2.59 6.10 -3.83
N LEU A 33 -2.40 5.67 -2.58
CA LEU A 33 -2.14 4.24 -2.28
C LEU A 33 -3.43 3.42 -2.14
N VAL A 34 -4.49 4.03 -1.60
CA VAL A 34 -5.70 3.32 -1.22
C VAL A 34 -6.84 3.66 -2.19
N VAL A 35 -7.13 4.95 -2.41
CA VAL A 35 -8.31 5.36 -3.19
C VAL A 35 -8.35 4.88 -4.66
N PRO A 36 -7.24 4.75 -5.44
CA PRO A 36 -7.34 4.33 -6.84
C PRO A 36 -7.51 2.81 -6.98
N THR A 37 -7.21 2.03 -5.93
CA THR A 37 -7.32 0.57 -5.90
C THR A 37 -8.58 0.08 -5.17
N LEU A 38 -9.28 0.98 -4.47
CA LEU A 38 -10.57 0.66 -3.89
C LEU A 38 -11.65 0.66 -4.97
N SER A 39 -11.92 -0.52 -5.54
CA SER A 39 -13.19 -0.74 -6.23
C SER A 39 -14.36 -0.59 -5.24
N ASN A 40 -15.60 -0.45 -5.73
CA ASN A 40 -16.80 -0.49 -4.88
C ASN A 40 -16.82 -1.71 -3.94
N TYR A 41 -16.24 -2.83 -4.38
CA TYR A 41 -16.06 -4.02 -3.56
C TYR A 41 -15.18 -3.78 -2.33
N ASN A 42 -14.09 -3.03 -2.45
CA ASN A 42 -13.21 -2.72 -1.33
C ASN A 42 -13.81 -1.65 -0.40
N TYR A 43 -14.43 -0.60 -0.95
CA TYR A 43 -15.15 0.40 -0.13
C TYR A 43 -16.23 -0.25 0.74
N GLY A 44 -17.01 -1.18 0.18
CA GLY A 44 -18.03 -1.90 0.94
C GLY A 44 -17.47 -2.81 2.04
N GLN A 45 -16.35 -3.50 1.77
CA GLN A 45 -15.71 -4.35 2.79
C GLN A 45 -15.07 -3.52 3.91
N ALA A 46 -14.29 -2.50 3.55
CA ALA A 46 -13.71 -1.58 4.50
C ALA A 46 -14.81 -0.94 5.36
N GLY A 47 -15.87 -0.45 4.71
CA GLY A 47 -17.06 0.12 5.34
C GLY A 47 -17.63 -0.74 6.45
N ARG A 48 -17.89 -2.02 6.13
CA ARG A 48 -18.38 -3.00 7.10
C ARG A 48 -17.39 -3.26 8.24
N ALA A 49 -16.09 -3.28 7.95
CA ALA A 49 -15.07 -3.59 8.94
C ALA A 49 -14.79 -2.45 9.92
N ILE A 50 -14.79 -1.19 9.46
CA ILE A 50 -14.35 -0.04 10.26
C ILE A 50 -15.50 0.91 10.67
N GLY A 51 -16.73 0.61 10.23
CA GLY A 51 -17.95 1.29 10.68
C GLY A 51 -18.29 2.57 9.90
N PHE A 52 -18.11 2.60 8.58
CA PHE A 52 -18.58 3.70 7.71
C PHE A 52 -19.35 3.18 6.49
N ASN A 53 -20.15 4.04 5.85
CA ASN A 53 -20.92 3.65 4.66
C ASN A 53 -20.09 3.83 3.38
N GLY A 54 -19.15 2.92 3.12
CA GLY A 54 -18.27 3.04 1.95
C GLY A 54 -18.99 2.93 0.59
N ILE A 55 -20.19 2.32 0.52
CA ILE A 55 -20.92 2.19 -0.74
C ILE A 55 -21.64 3.49 -1.13
N ASN A 56 -22.31 4.15 -0.18
CA ASN A 56 -23.08 5.36 -0.46
C ASN A 56 -22.38 6.65 -0.04
N ASN A 57 -21.27 6.56 0.69
CA ASN A 57 -20.46 7.70 1.11
C ASN A 57 -18.94 7.38 1.01
N PRO A 58 -18.42 7.08 -0.19
CA PRO A 58 -17.00 6.80 -0.39
C PRO A 58 -16.11 8.03 -0.11
N ASP A 59 -16.63 9.24 -0.31
CA ASP A 59 -15.92 10.51 -0.08
C ASP A 59 -15.45 10.69 1.37
N ALA A 60 -16.03 9.94 2.32
CA ALA A 60 -15.56 9.90 3.70
C ALA A 60 -14.08 9.49 3.81
N VAL A 61 -13.57 8.67 2.90
CA VAL A 61 -12.15 8.28 2.86
C VAL A 61 -11.24 9.46 2.50
N ALA A 62 -11.74 10.42 1.71
CA ALA A 62 -10.97 11.60 1.31
C ALA A 62 -11.19 12.82 2.23
N THR A 63 -12.28 12.83 3.00
CA THR A 63 -12.72 14.02 3.76
C THR A 63 -12.67 13.85 5.28
N ASP A 64 -12.59 12.63 5.79
CA ASP A 64 -12.43 12.33 7.22
C ASP A 64 -11.12 11.59 7.47
N ALA A 65 -10.16 12.26 8.13
CA ALA A 65 -8.83 11.72 8.37
C ALA A 65 -8.85 10.39 9.13
N VAL A 66 -9.75 10.23 10.11
CA VAL A 66 -9.84 8.98 10.90
C VAL A 66 -10.31 7.82 10.01
N THR A 67 -11.32 8.04 9.18
CA THR A 67 -11.83 7.06 8.20
C THR A 67 -10.75 6.73 7.17
N SER A 68 -10.02 7.73 6.70
CA SER A 68 -8.91 7.56 5.76
C SER A 68 -7.84 6.60 6.30
N PHE A 69 -7.31 6.90 7.49
CA PHE A 69 -6.31 6.04 8.13
C PHE A 69 -6.84 4.64 8.45
N LYS A 70 -8.06 4.53 8.99
CA LYS A 70 -8.67 3.23 9.27
C LYS A 70 -8.82 2.38 8.01
N THR A 71 -9.12 2.99 6.87
CA THR A 71 -9.24 2.27 5.58
C THR A 71 -7.88 1.74 5.11
N ALA A 72 -6.82 2.54 5.24
CA ALA A 72 -5.46 2.08 4.94
C ALA A 72 -5.01 0.94 5.86
N PHE A 73 -5.25 1.06 7.17
CA PHE A 73 -4.95 -0.02 8.11
C PHE A 73 -5.78 -1.26 7.83
N TRP A 74 -7.07 -1.11 7.50
CA TRP A 74 -7.90 -2.25 7.12
C TRP A 74 -7.29 -2.98 5.92
N PHE A 75 -6.90 -2.27 4.86
CA PHE A 75 -6.22 -2.89 3.72
C PHE A 75 -4.93 -3.60 4.12
N TRP A 76 -4.10 -2.95 4.95
CA TRP A 76 -2.82 -3.49 5.41
C TRP A 76 -2.96 -4.78 6.23
N MET A 77 -4.01 -4.86 7.06
CA MET A 77 -4.26 -5.93 8.01
C MET A 77 -5.13 -7.06 7.46
N THR A 78 -5.85 -6.84 6.35
CA THR A 78 -6.88 -7.79 5.87
C THR A 78 -6.35 -8.65 4.73
N PRO A 79 -6.20 -9.98 4.92
CA PRO A 79 -5.87 -10.87 3.81
C PRO A 79 -7.03 -10.92 2.80
N GLN A 80 -6.69 -10.96 1.52
CA GLN A 80 -7.66 -11.12 0.43
C GLN A 80 -7.20 -12.25 -0.49
N SER A 81 -7.65 -13.48 -0.20
CA SER A 81 -7.21 -14.69 -0.89
C SER A 81 -7.18 -14.50 -2.42
N PRO A 82 -6.08 -14.86 -3.10
CA PRO A 82 -4.91 -15.61 -2.59
C PRO A 82 -3.86 -14.78 -1.86
N LYS A 83 -4.05 -13.46 -1.70
CA LYS A 83 -3.09 -12.55 -1.08
C LYS A 83 -3.12 -12.69 0.45
N PRO A 84 -1.97 -12.87 1.13
CA PRO A 84 -1.87 -12.68 2.57
C PRO A 84 -2.04 -11.20 2.94
N SER A 85 -2.12 -10.89 4.23
CA SER A 85 -2.07 -9.49 4.67
C SER A 85 -0.64 -8.95 4.56
N ALA A 86 -0.49 -7.65 4.26
CA ALA A 86 0.84 -7.01 4.28
C ALA A 86 1.45 -7.05 5.70
N HIS A 87 0.61 -7.00 6.73
CA HIS A 87 0.99 -7.16 8.12
C HIS A 87 1.70 -8.50 8.38
N ASP A 88 1.13 -9.62 7.93
CA ASP A 88 1.72 -10.95 8.15
C ASP A 88 3.06 -11.10 7.42
N ILE A 89 3.23 -10.44 6.27
CA ILE A 89 4.51 -10.41 5.54
C ILE A 89 5.59 -9.72 6.39
N ILE A 90 5.34 -8.48 6.83
CA ILE A 90 6.38 -7.66 7.47
C ILE A 90 6.68 -8.10 8.91
N THR A 91 5.76 -8.80 9.57
CA THR A 91 5.94 -9.36 10.92
C THR A 91 6.43 -10.81 10.92
N CYS A 92 6.78 -11.33 9.74
CA CYS A 92 7.29 -12.70 9.56
C CYS A 92 6.30 -13.80 9.99
N LEU A 93 4.99 -13.54 9.97
CA LEU A 93 3.94 -14.52 10.27
C LEU A 93 3.48 -15.29 9.03
N TRP A 94 3.70 -14.74 7.82
CA TRP A 94 3.36 -15.42 6.58
C TRP A 94 4.42 -16.45 6.20
N THR A 95 3.99 -17.70 6.01
CA THR A 95 4.79 -18.75 5.37
C THR A 95 4.35 -18.92 3.93
N PRO A 96 5.23 -18.69 2.92
CA PRO A 96 4.87 -18.85 1.51
C PRO A 96 4.34 -20.26 1.23
N SER A 97 3.31 -20.37 0.39
CA SER A 97 2.86 -21.66 -0.12
C SER A 97 3.84 -22.23 -1.16
N ALA A 98 3.62 -23.47 -1.60
CA ALA A 98 4.36 -24.01 -2.74
C ALA A 98 4.11 -23.18 -4.02
N ALA A 99 2.88 -22.70 -4.21
CA ALA A 99 2.54 -21.83 -5.33
C ALA A 99 3.28 -20.49 -5.26
N ASP A 100 3.38 -19.87 -4.07
CA ASP A 100 4.13 -18.63 -3.87
C ASP A 100 5.62 -18.80 -4.18
N ARG A 101 6.23 -19.86 -3.66
CA ARG A 101 7.65 -20.17 -3.97
C ARG A 101 7.86 -20.37 -5.47
N SER A 102 6.98 -21.10 -6.15
CA SER A 102 7.08 -21.31 -7.60
C SER A 102 6.88 -20.03 -8.42
N ALA A 103 6.17 -19.05 -7.84
CA ALA A 103 5.94 -17.73 -8.42
C ALA A 103 7.03 -16.71 -8.05
N GLY A 104 8.09 -17.12 -7.35
CA GLY A 104 9.14 -16.22 -6.87
C GLY A 104 8.72 -15.31 -5.71
N ARG A 105 7.53 -15.51 -5.12
CA ARG A 105 7.03 -14.71 -3.99
C ARG A 105 7.61 -15.25 -2.68
N VAL A 106 8.58 -14.51 -2.14
CA VAL A 106 9.30 -14.83 -0.90
C VAL A 106 9.19 -13.67 0.11
N PRO A 107 9.31 -13.91 1.42
CA PRO A 107 9.09 -12.87 2.43
C PRO A 107 9.98 -11.64 2.21
N GLY A 108 9.36 -10.45 2.21
CA GLY A 108 10.03 -9.17 2.00
C GLY A 108 9.11 -8.10 1.44
N TYR A 109 9.62 -6.87 1.35
CA TYR A 109 8.86 -5.69 0.92
C TYR A 109 8.33 -5.83 -0.53
N GLY A 110 9.01 -6.59 -1.38
CA GLY A 110 8.56 -6.88 -2.74
C GLY A 110 7.19 -7.55 -2.80
N VAL A 111 6.91 -8.53 -1.92
CA VAL A 111 5.58 -9.19 -1.89
C VAL A 111 4.49 -8.21 -1.44
N ILE A 112 4.81 -7.24 -0.58
CA ILE A 112 3.87 -6.18 -0.19
C ILE A 112 3.51 -5.32 -1.41
N THR A 113 4.50 -4.96 -2.24
CA THR A 113 4.26 -4.26 -3.52
C THR A 113 3.39 -5.09 -4.45
N ASN A 114 3.62 -6.40 -4.53
CA ASN A 114 2.81 -7.33 -5.31
C ASN A 114 1.35 -7.41 -4.82
N ILE A 115 1.12 -7.39 -3.51
CA ILE A 115 -0.22 -7.34 -2.90
C ILE A 115 -0.96 -6.07 -3.32
N ILE A 116 -0.29 -4.91 -3.25
CA ILE A 116 -0.87 -3.59 -3.53
C ILE A 116 -1.21 -3.44 -5.01
N ASN A 117 -0.25 -3.66 -5.91
CA ASN A 117 -0.45 -3.38 -7.34
C ASN A 117 0.35 -4.29 -8.27
N GLY A 118 0.57 -5.55 -7.87
CA GLY A 118 1.47 -6.44 -8.59
C GLY A 118 1.09 -6.72 -10.04
N GLY A 119 -0.21 -6.66 -10.39
CA GLY A 119 -0.66 -6.84 -11.76
C GLY A 119 -0.12 -5.79 -12.75
N LEU A 120 0.30 -4.62 -12.25
CA LEU A 120 0.88 -3.55 -13.06
C LEU A 120 2.39 -3.40 -12.83
N GLU A 121 2.88 -3.74 -11.65
CA GLU A 121 4.23 -3.36 -11.19
C GLU A 121 5.21 -4.53 -11.08
N CYS A 122 4.75 -5.79 -11.09
CA CYS A 122 5.60 -6.94 -10.79
C CYS A 122 5.70 -7.93 -11.96
N GLY A 123 6.80 -8.71 -11.97
CA GLY A 123 6.98 -9.86 -12.87
C GLY A 123 7.41 -9.51 -14.30
N HIS A 124 7.83 -8.27 -14.56
CA HIS A 124 8.25 -7.81 -15.89
C HIS A 124 9.60 -7.07 -15.89
N GLY A 125 10.40 -7.28 -14.85
CA GLY A 125 11.71 -6.64 -14.69
C GLY A 125 11.64 -5.34 -13.90
N SER A 126 12.63 -4.47 -14.10
CA SER A 126 12.73 -3.19 -13.38
C SER A 126 11.55 -2.27 -13.70
N ASP A 127 11.02 -1.63 -12.67
CA ASP A 127 9.88 -0.72 -12.76
C ASP A 127 10.11 0.50 -11.86
N ASP A 128 9.94 1.71 -12.42
CA ASP A 128 10.20 2.95 -11.69
C ASP A 128 9.25 3.16 -10.49
N ARG A 129 8.02 2.64 -10.56
CA ARG A 129 7.03 2.73 -9.46
C ARG A 129 7.46 1.85 -8.30
N VAL A 130 7.95 0.64 -8.60
CA VAL A 130 8.52 -0.25 -7.58
C VAL A 130 9.78 0.37 -6.97
N ALA A 131 10.65 0.98 -7.81
CA ALA A 131 11.84 1.67 -7.33
C ALA A 131 11.52 2.84 -6.39
N ASP A 132 10.48 3.63 -6.70
CA ASP A 132 10.00 4.73 -5.84
C ASP A 132 9.51 4.21 -4.48
N ARG A 133 8.69 3.14 -4.47
CA ARG A 133 8.24 2.47 -3.23
C ARG A 133 9.42 2.01 -2.37
N ILE A 134 10.42 1.38 -2.99
CA ILE A 134 11.64 0.93 -2.29
C ILE A 134 12.43 2.13 -1.75
N GLY A 135 12.57 3.21 -2.52
CA GLY A 135 13.31 4.41 -2.09
C GLY A 135 12.73 5.01 -0.81
N PHE A 136 11.41 5.08 -0.74
CA PHE A 136 10.71 5.53 0.44
C PHE A 136 10.80 4.58 1.64
N TYR A 137 10.66 3.27 1.41
CA TYR A 137 10.87 2.25 2.44
C TYR A 137 12.26 2.37 3.07
N LYS A 138 13.31 2.48 2.24
CA LYS A 138 14.69 2.67 2.70
C LYS A 138 14.86 3.94 3.52
N ARG A 139 14.36 5.08 3.04
CA ARG A 139 14.39 6.35 3.79
C ARG A 139 13.82 6.21 5.20
N TYR A 140 12.77 5.41 5.37
CA TYR A 140 12.11 5.24 6.66
C TYR A 140 12.79 4.22 7.57
N CYS A 141 13.31 3.15 7.01
CA CYS A 141 14.22 2.28 7.73
C CYS A 141 15.44 3.05 8.27
N ASP A 142 16.03 3.93 7.45
CA ASP A 142 17.18 4.77 7.84
C ASP A 142 16.83 5.70 9.01
N LEU A 143 15.69 6.40 8.93
CA LEU A 143 15.24 7.30 10.00
C LEU A 143 14.97 6.56 11.31
N MET A 144 14.52 5.30 11.24
CA MET A 144 14.25 4.47 12.40
C MET A 144 15.48 3.67 12.89
N GLY A 145 16.58 3.68 12.14
CA GLY A 145 17.79 2.91 12.46
C GLY A 145 17.59 1.40 12.37
N VAL A 146 16.73 0.93 11.46
CA VAL A 146 16.43 -0.51 11.28
C VAL A 146 16.92 -1.01 9.92
N PRO A 147 17.33 -2.28 9.79
CA PRO A 147 17.71 -2.84 8.50
C PRO A 147 16.52 -2.92 7.54
N TYR A 148 16.80 -2.85 6.23
CA TYR A 148 15.77 -2.98 5.20
C TYR A 148 15.19 -4.39 5.09
N GLY A 149 16.00 -5.40 5.43
CA GLY A 149 15.72 -6.79 5.09
C GLY A 149 15.99 -7.11 3.62
N ASP A 150 15.61 -8.34 3.22
CA ASP A 150 15.83 -8.88 1.89
C ASP A 150 14.58 -8.76 1.00
N ASN A 151 14.71 -9.10 -0.28
CA ASN A 151 13.60 -9.23 -1.25
C ASN A 151 12.76 -7.94 -1.35
N LEU A 152 13.43 -6.80 -1.58
CA LEU A 152 12.79 -5.49 -1.59
C LEU A 152 11.94 -5.24 -2.85
N ASP A 153 12.28 -5.87 -3.96
CA ASP A 153 11.57 -5.73 -5.23
C ASP A 153 10.66 -6.91 -5.54
N CYS A 154 9.78 -6.69 -6.53
CA CYS A 154 8.94 -7.73 -7.10
C CYS A 154 9.18 -7.93 -8.60
N TYR A 155 10.36 -7.55 -9.11
CA TYR A 155 10.64 -7.50 -10.54
C TYR A 155 10.45 -8.86 -11.23
N ASN A 156 10.78 -9.93 -10.52
CA ASN A 156 10.68 -11.31 -11.01
C ASN A 156 9.58 -12.13 -10.32
N GLN A 157 8.72 -11.48 -9.52
CA GLN A 157 7.62 -12.16 -8.84
C GLN A 157 6.41 -12.22 -9.76
N ARG A 158 5.82 -13.39 -9.97
CA ARG A 158 4.54 -13.47 -10.68
C ARG A 158 3.46 -12.73 -9.87
N PRO A 159 2.68 -11.83 -10.49
CA PRO A 159 1.59 -11.14 -9.82
C PRO A 159 0.58 -12.09 -9.18
N TYR A 160 -0.04 -11.70 -8.07
CA TYR A 160 -1.20 -12.45 -7.53
C TYR A 160 -2.42 -12.39 -8.45
N ASN A 161 -2.51 -11.37 -9.31
CA ASN A 161 -3.64 -11.11 -10.19
C ASN A 161 -3.36 -11.48 -11.67
N GLY A 162 -2.37 -12.34 -11.94
CA GLY A 162 -1.93 -12.71 -13.30
C GLY A 162 -1.71 -14.19 -13.53
#